data_AF-A0A7S3IVE0-F1
#
_entry.id   AF-A0A7S3IVE0-F1
#
_cell.length_a   1.000
_cell.length_b   1.000
_cell.length_c   1.000
_cell.angle_alpha   90.00
_cell.angle_beta   90.00
_cell.angle_gamma   90.00
#
_symmetry.space_group_name_H-M   'P 1'
#
loop_
_entity.id
_entity.type
_entity.pdbx_description
1 polymer ?
#
loop_
_entity_poly.entity_id
_entity_poly.type
_entity_poly.pdbx_seq_one_letter_code
_entity_poly.pdbx_strand_id
1 'polypeptide(L)'
;IKYCLASIALVGAVVVNDASHSRGATGKFPEFIINLDDHPKDRFRHVAKSMKTEIVDAGLAILDEVPNAVIDLFKLISWIWDVIHHEKYQEIKGMVEELDDPRISQ
;
A
#
# COMPACT_ATOMS: atom_id res chain seq x y z
N ILE A 1 11.26 6.28 -2.32
CA ILE A 1 10.56 5.77 -3.52
C ILE A 1 9.64 4.61 -3.12
N LYS A 2 10.23 3.45 -2.76
CA LYS A 2 9.59 2.19 -2.32
C LYS A 2 8.34 2.32 -1.44
N TYR A 3 8.39 3.15 -0.40
CA TYR A 3 7.30 3.27 0.58
C TYR A 3 6.23 4.30 0.20
N CYS A 4 6.58 5.27 -0.65
CA CYS A 4 5.69 6.35 -1.04
C CYS A 4 4.84 5.97 -2.27
N LEU A 5 5.42 5.21 -3.21
CA LEU A 5 4.66 4.64 -4.33
C LEU A 5 3.71 3.53 -3.85
N ALA A 6 4.14 2.71 -2.89
CA ALA A 6 3.23 1.82 -2.17
C ALA A 6 2.15 2.59 -1.39
N SER A 7 2.46 3.76 -0.82
CA SER A 7 1.44 4.64 -0.22
C SER A 7 0.45 5.19 -1.25
N ILE A 8 0.89 5.56 -2.45
CA ILE A 8 0.01 6.03 -3.54
C ILE A 8 -0.81 4.87 -4.11
N ALA A 9 -0.21 3.68 -4.24
CA ALA A 9 -0.89 2.45 -4.62
C ALA A 9 -1.90 1.99 -3.55
N LEU A 10 -1.59 2.09 -2.26
CA LEU A 10 -2.52 1.72 -1.18
C LEU A 10 -3.59 2.79 -0.95
N VAL A 11 -3.25 4.07 -0.95
CA VAL A 11 -4.23 5.17 -0.87
C VAL A 11 -5.10 5.19 -2.12
N GLY A 12 -4.53 4.96 -3.30
CA GLY A 12 -5.25 4.79 -4.56
C GLY A 12 -6.15 3.56 -4.55
N ALA A 13 -5.69 2.40 -4.08
CA ALA A 13 -6.51 1.19 -3.95
C ALA A 13 -7.64 1.37 -2.92
N VAL A 14 -7.41 2.16 -1.86
CA VAL A 14 -8.45 2.54 -0.89
C VAL A 14 -9.46 3.54 -1.47
N VAL A 15 -9.03 4.48 -2.32
CA VAL A 15 -9.90 5.52 -2.93
C VAL A 15 -10.63 5.03 -4.19
N VAL A 16 -10.03 4.13 -4.97
CA VAL A 16 -10.64 3.57 -6.20
C VAL A 16 -11.64 2.45 -5.87
N ASN A 17 -11.62 1.89 -4.65
CA ASN A 17 -12.56 0.84 -4.26
C ASN A 17 -14.01 1.30 -4.06
N ASP A 18 -14.28 2.61 -4.02
CA ASP A 18 -15.65 3.15 -4.01
C ASP A 18 -16.28 3.15 -5.42
N ALA A 19 -15.47 3.03 -6.49
CA ALA A 19 -15.95 3.27 -7.85
C ALA A 19 -16.18 2.02 -8.73
N SER A 20 -15.68 0.82 -8.38
CA SER A 20 -15.66 -0.28 -9.37
C SER A 20 -15.89 -1.73 -8.91
N HIS A 21 -16.07 -2.04 -7.62
CA HIS A 21 -16.34 -3.44 -7.20
C HIS A 21 -17.83 -3.76 -7.02
N SER A 22 -18.57 -3.75 -8.13
CA SER A 22 -19.86 -4.45 -8.26
C SER A 22 -19.79 -5.54 -9.35
N ARG A 23 -18.78 -6.41 -9.30
CA ARG A 23 -18.78 -7.63 -10.13
C ARG A 23 -18.27 -8.86 -9.36
N GLY A 24 -19.22 -9.56 -8.74
CA GLY A 24 -19.31 -11.02 -8.94
C GLY A 24 -18.54 -11.96 -8.02
N ALA A 25 -18.32 -11.64 -6.73
CA ALA A 25 -17.87 -12.66 -5.77
C ALA A 25 -18.87 -12.80 -4.61
N THR A 26 -19.53 -13.95 -4.52
CA THR A 26 -20.32 -14.38 -3.35
C THR A 26 -19.43 -14.81 -2.17
N GLY A 27 -18.19 -14.31 -2.11
CA GLY A 27 -17.24 -14.55 -1.03
C GLY A 27 -17.25 -13.37 -0.07
N LYS A 28 -17.38 -13.63 1.23
CA LYS A 28 -17.16 -12.60 2.24
C LYS A 28 -15.73 -12.07 2.09
N PHE A 29 -15.58 -10.75 2.14
CA PHE A 29 -14.26 -10.13 2.20
C PHE A 29 -13.52 -10.65 3.44
N PRO A 30 -12.21 -10.97 3.36
CA PRO A 30 -11.47 -11.46 4.51
C PRO A 30 -11.43 -10.40 5.61
N GLU A 31 -11.72 -10.83 6.84
CA GLU A 31 -11.61 -9.99 8.03
C GLU A 31 -10.24 -10.21 8.69
N PHE A 32 -9.60 -9.12 9.09
CA PHE A 32 -8.30 -9.13 9.77
C PHE A 32 -8.42 -8.42 11.11
N ILE A 33 -7.79 -8.97 12.14
CA ILE A 33 -7.70 -8.34 13.46
C ILE A 33 -6.37 -7.60 13.52
N ILE A 34 -6.43 -6.28 13.67
CA ILE A 34 -5.24 -5.43 13.78
C ILE A 34 -5.05 -5.04 15.24
N ASN A 35 -3.91 -5.40 15.82
CA ASN A 35 -3.55 -4.98 17.16
C ASN A 35 -2.87 -3.60 17.11
N LEU A 36 -3.47 -2.58 17.70
CA LEU A 36 -2.92 -1.22 17.73
C LEU A 36 -1.79 -1.05 18.75
N ASP A 37 -1.65 -1.99 19.69
CA ASP A 37 -0.56 -1.99 20.67
C ASP A 37 0.76 -2.49 20.08
N ASP A 38 0.71 -3.18 18.94
CA ASP A 38 1.92 -3.60 18.22
C ASP A 38 2.61 -2.38 17.62
N HIS A 39 3.94 -2.49 17.45
CA HIS A 39 4.71 -1.47 16.75
C HIS A 39 4.10 -1.23 15.36
N PRO A 40 3.89 0.02 14.92
CA PRO A 40 3.16 0.33 13.69
C PRO A 40 3.63 -0.46 12.45
N LYS A 41 4.93 -0.69 12.36
CA LYS A 41 5.57 -1.47 11.29
C LYS A 41 5.12 -2.94 11.20
N ASP A 42 4.53 -3.51 12.24
CA ASP A 42 4.21 -4.94 12.29
C ASP A 42 2.71 -5.21 12.18
N ARG A 43 1.88 -4.19 12.45
CA ARG A 43 0.41 -4.28 12.50
C ARG A 43 -0.22 -4.89 11.27
N PHE A 44 0.27 -4.54 10.08
CA PHE A 44 -0.32 -4.94 8.80
C PHE A 44 0.52 -5.96 8.01
N ARG A 45 1.64 -6.45 8.55
CA ARG A 45 2.48 -7.44 7.86
C ARG A 45 1.67 -8.69 7.49
N HIS A 46 0.89 -9.22 8.44
CA HIS A 46 0.10 -10.42 8.20
C HIS A 46 -0.94 -10.22 7.08
N VAL A 47 -1.55 -9.03 6.97
CA VAL A 47 -2.46 -8.68 5.86
C VAL A 47 -1.71 -8.67 4.54
N ALA A 48 -0.55 -7.99 4.50
CA ALA A 48 0.30 -7.92 3.31
C ALA A 48 0.75 -9.32 2.84
N LYS A 49 1.07 -10.21 3.78
CA LYS A 49 1.42 -11.61 3.49
C LYS A 49 0.24 -12.40 2.92
N SER A 50 -0.95 -12.26 3.51
CA SER A 50 -2.16 -12.99 3.11
C SER A 50 -2.72 -12.53 1.77
N MET A 51 -2.55 -11.27 1.40
CA MET A 51 -3.09 -10.67 0.17
C MET A 51 -1.99 -10.19 -0.78
N LYS A 52 -0.83 -10.85 -0.76
CA LYS A 52 0.37 -10.37 -1.47
C LYS A 52 0.11 -10.15 -2.96
N THR A 53 -0.52 -11.11 -3.62
CA THR A 53 -0.77 -11.05 -5.07
C THR A 53 -1.71 -9.90 -5.40
N GLU A 54 -2.82 -9.78 -4.68
CA GLU A 54 -3.85 -8.77 -4.90
C GLU A 54 -3.31 -7.36 -4.67
N ILE A 55 -2.54 -7.16 -3.60
CA ILE A 55 -1.90 -5.88 -3.29
C ILE A 55 -0.86 -5.53 -4.36
N VAL A 56 -0.08 -6.51 -4.83
CA VAL A 56 0.93 -6.26 -5.86
C VAL A 56 0.28 -5.91 -7.19
N ASP A 57 -0.73 -6.66 -7.62
CA ASP A 57 -1.40 -6.41 -8.90
C ASP A 57 -2.13 -5.07 -8.90
N ALA A 58 -2.82 -4.72 -7.80
CA ALA A 58 -3.43 -3.41 -7.64
C ALA A 58 -2.38 -2.28 -7.65
N GLY A 59 -1.25 -2.49 -6.98
CA GLY A 59 -0.18 -1.51 -6.95
C GLY A 59 0.45 -1.25 -8.31
N LEU A 60 0.66 -2.30 -9.11
CA LEU A 60 1.16 -2.16 -10.48
C LEU A 60 0.16 -1.46 -11.39
N ALA A 61 -1.13 -1.80 -11.29
CA ALA A 61 -2.18 -1.14 -12.06
C ALA A 61 -2.25 0.37 -11.78
N ILE A 62 -2.06 0.78 -10.52
CA ILE A 62 -2.02 2.20 -10.17
C ILE A 62 -0.75 2.86 -10.69
N LEU A 63 0.41 2.20 -10.57
CA LEU A 63 1.68 2.74 -11.03
C LEU A 63 1.72 2.98 -12.54
N ASP A 64 1.06 2.14 -13.32
CA ASP A 64 0.99 2.27 -14.79
C ASP A 64 0.24 3.54 -15.23
N GLU A 65 -0.70 4.02 -14.41
CA GLU A 65 -1.50 5.20 -14.67
C GLU A 65 -0.87 6.50 -14.13
N VAL A 66 0.13 6.40 -13.24
CA VAL A 66 0.75 7.57 -12.60
C VAL A 66 1.88 8.13 -13.50
N PRO A 67 1.81 9.40 -13.94
CA PRO A 67 2.87 10.00 -14.74
C PRO A 67 4.22 10.03 -14.01
N ASN A 68 5.32 9.79 -14.73
CA ASN A 68 6.68 9.82 -14.17
C ASN A 68 7.01 11.12 -13.43
N ALA A 69 6.49 12.27 -13.88
CA ALA A 69 6.68 13.55 -13.20
C ALA A 69 6.08 13.58 -11.78
N VAL A 70 4.92 12.93 -11.60
CA VAL A 70 4.29 12.77 -10.28
C VAL A 70 5.13 11.84 -9.42
N ILE A 71 5.58 10.72 -9.99
CA ILE A 71 6.50 9.80 -9.31
C ILE A 71 7.74 10.55 -8.80
N ASP A 72 8.41 11.32 -9.66
CA ASP A 72 9.63 12.07 -9.32
C ASP A 72 9.40 13.16 -8.27
N LEU A 73 8.28 13.88 -8.33
CA LEU A 73 7.88 14.82 -7.27
C LEU A 73 7.75 14.08 -5.92
N PHE A 74 7.07 12.94 -5.90
CA PHE A 74 6.94 12.13 -4.69
C PHE A 74 8.29 11.60 -4.18
N LYS A 75 9.25 11.30 -5.05
CA LYS A 75 10.62 10.96 -4.62
C LYS A 75 11.24 12.10 -3.81
N LEU A 76 11.10 13.34 -4.29
CA LEU A 76 11.67 14.54 -3.67
C LEU A 76 11.04 14.84 -2.30
N ILE A 77 9.72 14.64 -2.15
CA ILE A 77 8.98 15.04 -0.94
C ILE A 77 8.70 13.89 0.03
N SER A 78 9.06 12.64 -0.30
CA SER A 78 8.73 11.47 0.53
C SER A 78 9.22 11.52 1.98
N TRP A 79 10.32 12.22 2.25
CA TRP A 79 10.82 12.43 3.61
C TRP A 79 9.88 13.28 4.49
N ILE A 80 9.12 14.20 3.88
CA ILE A 80 8.13 15.03 4.57
C ILE A 80 6.99 14.15 5.09
N TRP A 81 6.65 13.10 4.35
CA TRP A 81 5.59 12.16 4.74
C TRP A 81 5.95 11.38 6.01
N ASP A 82 7.20 10.94 6.14
CA ASP A 82 7.69 10.28 7.36
C ASP A 82 7.59 11.23 8.58
N VAL A 83 7.88 12.52 8.40
CA VAL A 83 7.80 13.51 9.50
C VAL A 83 6.37 13.78 9.94
N ILE A 84 5.44 13.97 8.99
CA ILE A 84 4.06 14.39 9.30
C ILE A 84 3.14 13.19 9.62
N HIS A 85 3.43 12.02 9.05
CA HIS A 85 2.59 10.82 9.15
C HIS A 85 3.40 9.59 9.59
N HIS A 86 4.31 9.78 10.54
CA HIS A 86 5.27 8.77 10.97
C HIS A 86 4.65 7.38 11.21
N GLU A 87 3.56 7.31 11.97
CA GLU A 87 2.88 6.04 12.29
C GLU A 87 2.38 5.31 11.04
N LYS A 88 1.62 6.00 10.18
CA LYS A 88 1.12 5.44 8.91
C LYS A 88 2.24 5.08 7.95
N TYR A 89 3.31 5.88 7.94
CA TYR A 89 4.49 5.59 7.14
C TYR A 89 5.16 4.29 7.58
N GLN A 90 5.30 4.06 8.89
CA GLN A 90 5.83 2.80 9.42
C GLN A 90 4.92 1.61 9.08
N GLU A 91 3.60 1.75 9.16
CA GLU A 91 2.64 0.69 8.76
C GLU A 91 2.84 0.27 7.30
N ILE A 92 2.84 1.25 6.38
CA ILE A 92 3.06 0.99 4.94
C ILE A 92 4.45 0.43 4.70
N LYS A 93 5.46 0.92 5.43
CA LYS A 93 6.83 0.40 5.37
C LYS A 93 6.89 -1.09 5.72
N GLY A 94 6.20 -1.49 6.77
CA GLY A 94 6.06 -2.88 7.18
C GLY A 94 5.43 -3.76 6.11
N MET A 95 4.34 -3.29 5.51
CA MET A 95 3.67 -4.01 4.42
C MET A 95 4.60 -4.21 3.22
N VAL A 96 5.27 -3.15 2.75
CA VAL A 96 6.16 -3.24 1.59
C VAL A 96 7.33 -4.18 1.83
N GLU A 97 7.92 -4.15 3.02
CA GLU A 97 8.98 -5.11 3.40
C GLU A 97 8.48 -6.55 3.42
N GLU A 98 7.24 -6.79 3.86
CA GLU A 98 6.63 -8.13 3.85
C GLU A 98 6.27 -8.60 2.45
N LEU A 99 5.81 -7.70 1.59
CA LEU A 99 5.51 -8.02 0.19
C LEU A 99 6.76 -8.50 -0.54
N ASP A 100 7.93 -7.94 -0.26
CA ASP A 100 9.24 -8.33 -0.85
C ASP A 100 9.14 -8.63 -2.35
N ASP A 101 8.45 -7.76 -3.10
CA ASP A 101 8.23 -7.92 -4.54
C ASP A 101 9.09 -6.91 -5.30
N PRO A 102 10.04 -7.34 -6.15
CA PRO A 102 10.96 -6.43 -6.83
C PRO A 102 10.25 -5.46 -7.78
N ARG A 103 8.99 -5.66 -8.14
CA ARG A 103 8.23 -4.77 -9.02
C ARG A 103 7.66 -3.55 -8.28
N ILE A 104 7.41 -3.68 -6.98
CA ILE A 104 6.96 -2.58 -6.09
C ILE A 104 8.10 -2.04 -5.24
N SER A 105 9.12 -2.86 -5.02
CA SER A 105 10.28 -2.57 -4.16
C SER A 105 11.41 -1.81 -4.88
N GLN A 106 11.18 -1.26 -6.08
CA GLN A 106 12.18 -0.48 -6.83
C GLN A 106 12.21 0.99 -6.38
#